data_AF-W4V3Q6-F1
#
_entry.id   AF-W4V3Q6-F1
#
_cell.length_a   1.000
_cell.length_b   1.000
_cell.length_c   1.000
_cell.angle_alpha   90.00
_cell.angle_beta   90.00
_cell.angle_gamma   90.00
#
_symmetry.space_group_name_H-M   'P 1'
#
loop_
_entity.id
_entity.type
_entity.pdbx_description
1 polymer ?
#
loop_
_entity_poly.entity_id
_entity_poly.type
_entity_poly.pdbx_seq_one_letter_code
_entity_poly.pdbx_strand_id
1 'polypeptide(L)'
;MAFNEGIVGSENVAGHVDGYGTNGNTGIRFFTMLGTENKPVSSTDFMALGDIDACYAQITAKNFTVSSDILDNPRNIATSGTNGEVGNIENINSILAMRNNVHMFREGAPEDFMKSIMTTLAIDSQQTIRLSSIHENMIKQVENQRLSESGVSLDEEVSNLVKHHQAYAAAAQMINTMAEVYDILINRVGL
;
A
#
# COMPACT_ATOMS: atom_id res chain seq x y z
N MET A 1 22.41 -16.77 -9.97
CA MET A 1 22.42 -17.35 -8.60
C MET A 1 23.52 -16.65 -7.80
N ALA A 2 23.28 -15.43 -7.34
CA ALA A 2 24.37 -14.65 -6.80
C ALA A 2 24.62 -14.89 -5.30
N PHE A 3 23.58 -14.84 -4.45
CA PHE A 3 23.83 -14.77 -3.01
C PHE A 3 24.38 -16.07 -2.39
N ASN A 4 23.71 -17.19 -2.64
CA ASN A 4 24.06 -18.46 -1.99
C ASN A 4 25.35 -19.05 -2.54
N GLU A 5 25.47 -19.15 -3.87
CA GLU A 5 26.62 -19.79 -4.54
C GLU A 5 27.68 -18.79 -5.01
N GLY A 6 27.42 -17.48 -4.91
CA GLY A 6 28.38 -16.47 -5.37
C GLY A 6 28.46 -16.32 -6.91
N ILE A 7 27.57 -16.96 -7.67
CA ILE A 7 27.66 -17.02 -9.14
C ILE A 7 27.05 -15.77 -9.79
N VAL A 8 27.90 -14.98 -10.45
CA VAL A 8 27.55 -13.76 -11.18
C VAL A 8 27.95 -13.89 -12.64
N GLY A 9 27.00 -14.27 -13.50
CA GLY A 9 27.29 -14.52 -14.92
C GLY A 9 28.32 -15.65 -15.07
N SER A 10 29.50 -15.33 -15.63
CA SER A 10 30.64 -16.25 -15.75
C SER A 10 31.67 -16.11 -14.61
N GLU A 11 31.50 -15.14 -13.72
CA GLU A 11 32.39 -14.91 -12.58
C GLU A 11 31.87 -15.65 -11.35
N ASN A 12 32.80 -16.29 -10.63
CA ASN A 12 32.50 -16.91 -9.35
C ASN A 12 33.09 -16.06 -8.23
N VAL A 13 32.23 -15.49 -7.40
CA VAL A 13 32.59 -14.78 -6.15
C VAL A 13 32.30 -15.75 -5.00
N ALA A 14 32.83 -15.51 -3.80
CA ALA A 14 32.44 -16.29 -2.63
C ALA A 14 30.96 -16.02 -2.28
N GLY A 15 30.16 -17.08 -2.23
CA GLY A 15 28.77 -17.06 -1.77
C GLY A 15 28.63 -17.42 -0.29
N HIS A 16 27.40 -17.38 0.22
CA HIS A 16 27.14 -17.84 1.59
C HIS A 16 27.55 -19.31 1.81
N VAL A 17 27.45 -20.15 0.78
CA VAL A 17 27.81 -21.58 0.83
C VAL A 17 29.30 -21.81 1.10
N ASP A 18 30.16 -20.88 0.65
CA ASP A 18 31.62 -20.99 0.73
C ASP A 18 32.18 -20.54 2.09
N GLY A 19 31.39 -19.82 2.88
CA GLY A 19 31.83 -19.30 4.17
C GLY A 19 31.71 -20.31 5.31
N TYR A 20 32.15 -19.87 6.49
CA TYR A 20 32.06 -20.62 7.74
C TYR A 20 31.22 -19.88 8.77
N GLY A 21 30.30 -20.62 9.40
CA GLY A 21 29.57 -20.18 10.58
C GLY A 21 30.42 -20.18 11.84
N THR A 22 29.90 -19.60 12.92
CA THR A 22 30.60 -19.54 14.23
C THR A 22 30.83 -20.91 14.88
N ASN A 23 30.16 -21.94 14.39
CA ASN A 23 30.32 -23.35 14.77
C ASN A 23 31.28 -24.12 13.83
N GLY A 24 31.85 -23.47 12.81
CA GLY A 24 32.71 -24.09 11.81
C GLY A 24 31.96 -24.84 10.70
N ASN A 25 30.62 -24.77 10.67
CA ASN A 25 29.84 -25.35 9.58
C ASN A 25 30.00 -24.52 8.30
N THR A 26 30.04 -25.20 7.15
CA THR A 26 30.11 -24.62 5.81
C THR A 26 29.15 -25.37 4.89
N GLY A 27 28.96 -24.92 3.64
CA GLY A 27 28.06 -25.56 2.69
C GLY A 27 26.58 -25.24 2.91
N ILE A 28 26.28 -24.26 3.77
CA ILE A 28 24.91 -23.89 4.13
C ILE A 28 24.44 -22.79 3.18
N ARG A 29 23.25 -22.97 2.61
CA ARG A 29 22.58 -21.96 1.77
C ARG A 29 21.73 -21.08 2.65
N PHE A 30 21.79 -19.77 2.41
CA PHE A 30 21.00 -18.84 3.20
C PHE A 30 19.53 -18.89 2.82
N PHE A 31 19.28 -18.87 1.52
CA PHE A 31 17.93 -18.96 0.97
C PHE A 31 17.67 -20.32 0.34
N THR A 32 16.49 -20.87 0.61
CA THR A 32 15.98 -22.09 -0.05
C THR A 32 14.53 -21.83 -0.44
N MET A 33 13.71 -22.89 -0.47
CA MET A 33 12.28 -22.79 -0.72
C MET A 33 11.47 -23.46 0.39
N LEU A 34 10.19 -23.13 0.41
CA LEU A 34 9.18 -23.83 1.17
C LEU A 34 8.90 -25.16 0.48
N GLY A 35 9.09 -26.25 1.23
CA GLY A 35 8.80 -27.62 0.80
C GLY A 35 7.40 -28.05 1.22
N THR A 36 7.27 -29.33 1.55
CA THR A 36 6.01 -29.91 2.01
C THR A 36 5.50 -29.20 3.26
N GLU A 37 4.18 -29.03 3.37
CA GLU A 37 3.52 -28.34 4.49
C GLU A 37 3.97 -26.89 4.72
N ASN A 38 4.53 -26.22 3.70
CA ASN A 38 4.99 -24.84 3.81
C ASN A 38 6.11 -24.66 4.85
N LYS A 39 6.93 -25.70 5.04
CA LYS A 39 8.10 -25.67 5.91
C LYS A 39 9.36 -25.33 5.10
N PRO A 40 10.28 -24.53 5.66
CA PRO A 40 11.57 -24.27 5.03
C PRO A 40 12.36 -25.56 4.84
N VAL A 41 13.01 -25.69 3.68
CA VAL A 41 13.85 -26.84 3.34
C VAL A 41 15.29 -26.57 3.77
N SER A 42 15.99 -27.61 4.23
CA SER A 42 17.43 -27.54 4.58
C SER A 42 18.29 -27.40 3.33
N SER A 43 19.54 -26.97 3.48
CA SER A 43 20.49 -26.86 2.36
C SER A 43 20.76 -28.22 1.72
N THR A 44 20.80 -29.27 2.54
CA THR A 44 21.02 -30.66 2.11
C THR A 44 19.84 -31.16 1.28
N ASP A 45 18.62 -31.02 1.81
CA ASP A 45 17.41 -31.47 1.12
C ASP A 45 17.14 -30.66 -0.14
N PHE A 46 17.46 -29.36 -0.11
CA PHE A 46 17.34 -28.49 -1.28
C PHE A 46 18.27 -28.97 -2.42
N MET A 47 19.52 -29.34 -2.11
CA MET A 47 20.46 -29.87 -3.09
C MET A 47 20.19 -31.31 -3.52
N ALA A 48 19.38 -32.06 -2.76
CA ALA A 48 18.96 -33.39 -3.16
C ALA A 48 17.96 -33.37 -4.34
N LEU A 49 17.42 -32.19 -4.71
CA LEU A 49 16.44 -32.04 -5.78
C LEU A 49 17.05 -32.10 -7.18
N GLY A 50 18.37 -31.95 -7.32
CA GLY A 50 19.04 -32.01 -8.61
C GLY A 50 20.36 -31.25 -8.64
N ASP A 51 20.77 -30.85 -9.84
CA ASP A 51 21.88 -29.90 -9.98
C ASP A 51 21.47 -28.50 -9.50
N ILE A 52 22.47 -27.63 -9.36
CA ILE A 52 22.30 -26.27 -8.84
C ILE A 52 21.21 -25.53 -9.65
N ASP A 53 21.29 -25.57 -10.98
CA ASP A 53 20.33 -24.89 -11.86
C ASP A 53 18.89 -25.39 -11.67
N ALA A 54 18.69 -26.71 -11.59
CA ALA A 54 17.37 -27.31 -11.37
C ALA A 54 16.80 -26.97 -9.98
N CYS A 55 17.64 -26.89 -8.94
CA CYS A 55 17.21 -26.51 -7.60
C CYS A 55 16.70 -25.06 -7.57
N TYR A 56 17.47 -24.12 -8.13
CA TYR A 56 17.08 -22.70 -8.14
C TYR A 56 15.92 -22.40 -9.10
N ALA A 57 15.72 -23.20 -10.15
CA ALA A 57 14.56 -23.09 -11.04
C ALA A 57 13.22 -23.37 -10.32
N GLN A 58 13.24 -24.11 -9.21
CA GLN A 58 12.05 -24.39 -8.39
C GLN A 58 11.71 -23.24 -7.41
N ILE A 59 12.61 -22.27 -7.26
CA ILE A 59 12.38 -21.08 -6.43
C ILE A 59 11.54 -20.07 -7.22
N THR A 60 10.45 -19.66 -6.61
CA THR A 60 9.51 -18.66 -7.10
C THR A 60 9.30 -17.59 -6.04
N ALA A 61 8.73 -16.45 -6.42
CA ALA A 61 8.38 -15.39 -5.47
C ALA A 61 7.42 -15.83 -4.36
N LYS A 62 6.68 -16.94 -4.55
CA LYS A 62 5.73 -17.47 -3.56
C LYS A 62 6.37 -18.39 -2.51
N ASN A 63 7.38 -19.17 -2.90
CA ASN A 63 7.98 -20.20 -2.04
C ASN A 63 9.39 -19.87 -1.57
N PHE A 64 9.99 -18.74 -1.96
CA PHE A 64 11.29 -18.31 -1.45
C PHE A 64 11.28 -18.11 0.08
N THR A 65 12.28 -18.65 0.77
CA THR A 65 12.41 -18.56 2.24
C THR A 65 13.87 -18.65 2.68
N VAL A 66 14.15 -18.31 3.93
CA VAL A 66 15.42 -18.65 4.61
C VAL A 66 15.46 -20.15 4.89
N SER A 67 16.62 -20.78 4.76
CA SER A 67 16.81 -22.22 5.00
C SER A 67 16.49 -22.61 6.44
N SER A 68 16.02 -23.86 6.62
CA SER A 68 15.78 -24.39 7.97
C SER A 68 17.08 -24.43 8.79
N ASP A 69 18.23 -24.68 8.16
CA ASP A 69 19.53 -24.71 8.83
C ASP A 69 19.85 -23.41 9.57
N ILE A 70 19.47 -22.26 8.98
CA ILE A 70 19.70 -20.95 9.60
C ILE A 70 18.60 -20.61 10.61
N LEU A 71 17.35 -20.96 10.32
CA LEU A 71 16.22 -20.71 11.21
C LEU A 71 16.36 -21.49 12.52
N ASP A 72 16.78 -22.75 12.44
CA ASP A 72 16.98 -23.62 13.59
C ASP A 72 18.24 -23.24 14.37
N ASN A 73 19.28 -22.76 13.68
CA ASN A 73 20.52 -22.33 14.32
C ASN A 73 21.17 -21.12 13.61
N PRO A 74 20.97 -19.90 14.13
CA PRO A 74 21.58 -18.70 13.58
C PRO A 74 23.12 -18.70 13.56
N ARG A 75 23.78 -19.61 14.29
CA ARG A 75 25.25 -19.77 14.26
C ARG A 75 25.76 -20.29 12.91
N ASN A 76 24.86 -20.82 12.08
CA ASN A 76 25.13 -21.29 10.72
C ASN A 76 25.24 -20.16 9.67
N ILE A 77 25.02 -18.90 10.05
CA ILE A 77 25.26 -17.77 9.15
C ILE A 77 26.77 -17.67 8.89
N ALA A 78 27.15 -17.89 7.65
CA ALA A 78 28.52 -18.11 7.21
C ALA A 78 29.19 -16.78 6.86
N THR A 79 29.79 -16.12 7.86
CA THR A 79 30.35 -14.77 7.72
C THR A 79 31.86 -14.74 7.49
N SER A 80 32.56 -15.78 7.95
CA SER A 80 34.01 -15.93 7.84
C SER A 80 34.41 -16.61 6.54
N GLY A 81 35.53 -16.19 5.93
CA GLY A 81 36.15 -16.92 4.81
C GLY A 81 36.92 -18.17 5.23
N THR A 82 37.35 -18.25 6.49
CA THR A 82 38.18 -19.33 7.02
C THR A 82 37.60 -19.90 8.32
N ASN A 83 37.75 -21.20 8.54
CA ASN A 83 37.24 -21.85 9.75
C ASN A 83 38.00 -21.40 11.02
N GLY A 84 37.26 -21.01 12.06
CA GLY A 84 37.81 -20.72 13.39
C GLY A 84 38.47 -19.35 13.57
N GLU A 85 38.49 -18.50 12.54
CA GLU A 85 39.03 -17.15 12.64
C GLU A 85 38.02 -16.18 13.25
N VAL A 86 38.29 -15.75 14.48
CA VAL A 86 37.44 -14.78 15.19
C VAL A 86 37.57 -13.41 14.53
N GLY A 87 36.44 -12.84 14.10
CA GLY A 87 36.39 -11.51 13.51
C GLY A 87 36.66 -11.45 12.00
N ASN A 88 36.86 -12.59 11.33
CA ASN A 88 36.93 -12.63 9.88
C ASN A 88 35.54 -12.32 9.27
N ILE A 89 35.51 -11.34 8.36
CA ILE A 89 34.31 -10.85 7.67
C ILE A 89 34.47 -10.90 6.14
N GLU A 90 35.45 -11.65 5.64
CA GLU A 90 35.80 -11.70 4.21
C GLU A 90 34.64 -12.22 3.35
N ASN A 91 33.90 -13.22 3.83
CA ASN A 91 32.75 -13.74 3.10
C ASN A 91 31.63 -12.70 3.00
N ILE A 92 31.32 -12.00 4.11
CA ILE A 92 30.36 -10.89 4.09
C ILE A 92 30.81 -9.80 3.12
N ASN A 93 32.09 -9.41 3.12
CA ASN A 93 32.59 -8.38 2.23
C ASN A 93 32.45 -8.78 0.75
N SER A 94 32.66 -10.07 0.45
CA SER A 94 32.49 -10.63 -0.89
C SER A 94 31.02 -10.58 -1.33
N ILE A 95 30.10 -10.99 -0.45
CA ILE A 95 28.65 -10.89 -0.67
C ILE A 95 28.21 -9.43 -0.82
N LEU A 96 28.76 -8.52 -0.01
CA LEU A 96 28.46 -7.09 -0.08
C LEU A 96 28.91 -6.49 -1.41
N ALA A 97 30.05 -6.92 -1.95
CA ALA A 97 30.53 -6.48 -3.26
C ALA A 97 29.55 -6.84 -4.39
N MET A 98 28.81 -7.95 -4.26
CA MET A 98 27.82 -8.38 -5.24
C MET A 98 26.68 -7.37 -5.42
N ARG A 99 26.33 -6.61 -4.37
CA ARG A 99 25.28 -5.57 -4.42
C ARG A 99 25.52 -4.55 -5.53
N ASN A 100 26.79 -4.25 -5.80
CA ASN A 100 27.22 -3.28 -6.80
C ASN A 100 27.70 -3.93 -8.10
N ASN A 101 27.62 -5.25 -8.23
CA ASN A 101 28.10 -5.96 -9.40
C ASN A 101 27.09 -5.86 -10.55
N VAL A 102 27.44 -5.10 -11.58
CA VAL A 102 26.62 -4.86 -12.78
C VAL A 102 26.42 -6.11 -13.65
N HIS A 103 27.15 -7.20 -13.41
CA HIS A 103 27.02 -8.47 -14.15
C HIS A 103 25.96 -9.39 -13.52
N MET A 104 25.42 -9.03 -12.35
CA MET A 104 24.40 -9.81 -11.65
C MET A 104 23.01 -9.69 -12.30
N PHE A 105 22.74 -8.55 -12.95
CA PHE A 105 21.57 -8.36 -13.78
C PHE A 105 21.96 -8.05 -15.21
N ARG A 106 21.00 -8.19 -16.12
CA ARG A 106 21.22 -7.93 -17.55
C ARG A 106 21.55 -6.46 -17.82
N GLU A 107 21.01 -5.56 -17.00
CA GLU A 107 21.15 -4.10 -17.14
C GLU A 107 21.21 -3.46 -15.74
N GLY A 108 22.34 -2.78 -15.43
CA GLY A 108 22.53 -2.05 -14.18
C GLY A 108 22.93 -2.90 -12.97
N ALA A 109 23.35 -2.23 -11.89
CA ALA A 109 23.66 -2.88 -10.63
C ALA A 109 22.35 -3.33 -9.92
N PRO A 110 22.39 -4.39 -9.10
CA PRO A 110 21.25 -4.82 -8.30
C PRO A 110 20.63 -3.74 -7.43
N GLU A 111 21.46 -2.91 -6.83
CA GLU A 111 20.99 -1.78 -6.05
C GLU A 111 20.19 -0.78 -6.88
N ASP A 112 20.65 -0.45 -8.09
CA ASP A 112 19.99 0.53 -8.96
C ASP A 112 18.66 -0.02 -9.48
N PHE A 113 18.61 -1.31 -9.81
CA PHE A 113 17.37 -1.97 -10.18
C PHE A 113 16.34 -1.90 -9.04
N MET A 114 16.73 -2.27 -7.82
CA MET A 114 15.84 -2.20 -6.65
C MET A 114 15.40 -0.76 -6.33
N LYS A 115 16.32 0.21 -6.45
CA LYS A 115 15.98 1.64 -6.33
C LYS A 115 14.93 2.05 -7.36
N SER A 116 15.09 1.65 -8.62
CA SER A 116 14.15 2.03 -9.68
C SER A 116 12.73 1.53 -9.42
N ILE A 117 12.58 0.27 -8.97
CA ILE A 117 11.28 -0.31 -8.60
C ILE A 117 10.67 0.46 -7.43
N MET A 118 11.45 0.67 -6.36
CA MET A 118 10.99 1.40 -5.18
C MET A 118 10.60 2.85 -5.51
N THR A 119 11.39 3.53 -6.33
CA THR A 119 11.11 4.90 -6.77
C THR A 119 9.82 4.96 -7.59
N THR A 120 9.62 4.02 -8.52
CA THR A 120 8.41 3.96 -9.34
C THR A 120 7.18 3.75 -8.46
N LEU A 121 7.24 2.76 -7.56
CA LEU A 121 6.15 2.50 -6.60
C LEU A 121 5.86 3.71 -5.70
N ALA A 122 6.90 4.41 -5.25
CA ALA A 122 6.75 5.60 -4.41
C ALA A 122 6.09 6.77 -5.17
N ILE A 123 6.47 6.98 -6.44
CA ILE A 123 5.85 7.99 -7.31
C ILE A 123 4.37 7.67 -7.54
N ASP A 124 4.05 6.42 -7.87
CA ASP A 124 2.68 5.96 -8.11
C ASP A 124 1.80 6.08 -6.87
N SER A 125 2.34 5.68 -5.70
CA SER A 125 1.67 5.83 -4.41
C SER A 125 1.36 7.30 -4.13
N GLN A 126 2.36 8.17 -4.29
CA GLN A 126 2.20 9.60 -4.04
C GLN A 126 1.22 10.26 -5.03
N GLN A 127 1.19 9.82 -6.29
CA GLN A 127 0.22 10.25 -7.29
C GLN A 127 -1.19 9.81 -6.91
N THR A 128 -1.36 8.57 -6.47
CA THR A 128 -2.66 8.03 -6.03
C THR A 128 -3.22 8.80 -4.83
N ILE A 129 -2.37 9.13 -3.85
CA ILE A 129 -2.76 9.94 -2.69
C ILE A 129 -3.23 11.33 -3.12
N ARG A 130 -2.49 12.00 -4.04
CA ARG A 130 -2.89 13.30 -4.56
C ARG A 130 -4.22 13.23 -5.32
N LEU A 131 -4.38 12.24 -6.20
CA LEU A 131 -5.62 12.04 -6.94
C LEU A 131 -6.81 11.80 -6.00
N SER A 132 -6.62 10.99 -4.96
CA SER A 132 -7.65 10.76 -3.94
C SER A 132 -8.10 12.07 -3.27
N SER A 133 -7.14 12.93 -2.86
CA SER A 133 -7.44 14.24 -2.28
C SER A 133 -8.15 15.18 -3.26
N ILE A 134 -7.74 15.19 -4.54
CA ILE A 134 -8.41 15.96 -5.59
C ILE A 134 -9.85 15.48 -5.78
N HIS A 135 -10.08 14.17 -5.83
CA HIS A 135 -11.42 13.60 -5.93
C HIS A 135 -12.28 13.93 -4.70
N GLU A 136 -11.73 13.88 -3.49
CA GLU A 136 -12.44 14.27 -2.27
C GLU A 136 -12.88 15.75 -2.34
N ASN A 137 -12.01 16.63 -2.79
CA ASN A 137 -12.32 18.05 -2.96
C ASN A 137 -13.39 18.29 -4.05
N MET A 138 -13.31 17.57 -5.18
CA MET A 138 -14.34 17.64 -6.22
C MET A 138 -15.70 17.16 -5.70
N ILE A 139 -15.74 16.07 -4.92
CA ILE A 139 -16.98 15.59 -4.29
C ILE A 139 -17.55 16.66 -3.37
N LYS A 140 -16.73 17.28 -2.51
CA LYS A 140 -17.17 18.38 -1.64
C LYS A 140 -17.70 19.57 -2.44
N GLN A 141 -17.05 19.93 -3.53
CA GLN A 141 -17.49 21.03 -4.39
C GLN A 141 -18.84 20.73 -5.04
N VAL A 142 -19.03 19.52 -5.57
CA VAL A 142 -20.29 19.08 -6.15
C VAL A 142 -21.39 19.04 -5.09
N GLU A 143 -21.11 18.54 -3.88
CA GLU A 143 -22.09 18.53 -2.80
C GLU A 143 -22.49 19.95 -2.39
N ASN A 144 -21.52 20.87 -2.28
CA ASN A 144 -21.80 22.28 -1.98
C ASN A 144 -22.65 22.94 -3.08
N GLN A 145 -22.39 22.67 -4.36
CA GLN A 145 -23.24 23.16 -5.45
C GLN A 145 -24.66 22.60 -5.34
N ARG A 146 -24.78 21.31 -5.04
CA ARG A 146 -26.08 20.66 -4.87
C ARG A 146 -26.86 21.24 -3.69
N LEU A 147 -26.20 21.51 -2.58
CA LEU A 147 -26.76 22.21 -1.41
C LEU A 147 -27.09 23.67 -1.71
N SER A 148 -26.36 24.35 -2.59
CA SER A 148 -26.66 25.73 -2.98
C SER A 148 -27.90 25.85 -3.86
N GLU A 149 -28.13 24.89 -4.76
CA GLU A 149 -29.30 24.86 -5.65
C GLU A 149 -30.53 24.26 -4.96
N SER A 150 -30.34 23.22 -4.15
CA SER A 150 -31.43 22.51 -3.46
C SER A 150 -31.68 23.02 -2.04
N GLY A 151 -30.81 23.89 -1.53
CA GLY A 151 -30.93 24.47 -0.20
C GLY A 151 -31.94 25.60 -0.20
N VAL A 152 -32.86 25.54 0.75
CA VAL A 152 -33.82 26.62 1.01
C VAL A 152 -33.27 27.47 2.14
N SER A 153 -33.32 28.80 1.99
CA SER A 153 -32.99 29.71 3.08
C SER A 153 -34.15 29.74 4.07
N LEU A 154 -33.93 29.23 5.29
CA LEU A 154 -34.94 29.18 6.35
C LEU A 154 -35.47 30.57 6.70
N ASP A 155 -34.60 31.59 6.65
CA ASP A 155 -34.99 32.98 6.87
C ASP A 155 -35.90 33.52 5.74
N GLU A 156 -35.67 33.09 4.50
CA GLU A 156 -36.51 33.48 3.36
C GLU A 156 -37.86 32.76 3.38
N GLU A 157 -37.89 31.47 3.74
CA GLU A 157 -39.15 30.74 3.97
C GLU A 157 -39.95 31.35 5.12
N VAL A 158 -39.31 31.71 6.24
CA VAL A 158 -39.97 32.37 7.37
C VAL A 158 -40.47 33.76 6.99
N SER A 159 -39.70 34.53 6.23
CA SER A 159 -40.14 35.84 5.72
C SER A 159 -41.38 35.71 4.81
N ASN A 160 -41.35 34.76 3.88
CA ASN A 160 -42.48 34.46 3.00
C ASN A 160 -43.69 33.96 3.81
N LEU A 161 -43.48 33.13 4.83
CA LEU A 161 -44.52 32.64 5.73
C LEU A 161 -45.17 33.80 6.51
N VAL A 162 -44.38 34.71 7.07
CA VAL A 162 -44.88 35.92 7.76
C VAL A 162 -45.68 36.79 6.80
N LYS A 163 -45.18 37.01 5.58
CA LYS A 163 -45.88 37.76 4.53
C LYS A 163 -47.23 37.11 4.18
N HIS A 164 -47.27 35.79 4.01
CA HIS A 164 -48.51 35.05 3.76
C HIS A 164 -49.48 35.13 4.93
N HIS A 165 -49.01 35.05 6.18
CA HIS A 165 -49.85 35.27 7.35
C HIS A 165 -50.46 36.67 7.39
N GLN A 166 -49.67 37.71 7.09
CA GLN A 166 -50.16 39.08 7.08
C GLN A 166 -51.17 39.31 5.95
N ALA A 167 -50.94 38.75 4.77
CA ALA A 167 -51.89 38.76 3.66
C ALA A 167 -53.20 38.03 4.01
N TYR A 168 -53.11 36.88 4.68
CA TYR A 168 -54.29 36.13 5.14
C TYR A 168 -55.10 36.92 6.18
N ALA A 169 -54.42 37.54 7.16
CA ALA A 169 -55.08 38.39 8.15
C ALA A 169 -55.77 39.60 7.50
N ALA A 170 -55.15 40.23 6.51
CA ALA A 170 -55.74 41.32 5.74
C ALA A 170 -56.97 40.84 4.93
N ALA A 171 -56.90 39.67 4.29
CA ALA A 171 -58.03 39.09 3.58
C ALA A 171 -59.20 38.76 4.51
N ALA A 172 -58.92 38.23 5.71
CA ALA A 172 -59.95 37.98 6.73
C ALA A 172 -60.63 39.29 7.19
N GLN A 173 -59.86 40.37 7.37
CA GLN A 173 -60.42 41.69 7.65
C GLN A 173 -61.29 42.20 6.48
N MET A 174 -60.85 42.04 5.23
CA MET A 174 -61.67 42.39 4.07
C MET A 174 -63.00 41.62 4.05
N ILE A 175 -62.98 40.31 4.34
CA ILE A 175 -64.20 39.50 4.44
C ILE A 175 -65.12 40.01 5.54
N ASN A 176 -64.58 40.34 6.72
CA ASN A 176 -65.37 40.92 7.81
C ASN A 176 -65.99 42.26 7.40
N THR A 177 -65.24 43.15 6.78
CA THR A 177 -65.78 44.42 6.29
C THR A 177 -66.86 44.21 5.23
N MET A 178 -66.71 43.21 4.35
CA MET A 178 -67.72 42.86 3.36
C MET A 178 -68.97 42.27 4.02
N ALA A 179 -68.81 41.45 5.06
CA ALA A 179 -69.92 40.92 5.86
C ALA A 179 -70.69 42.03 6.58
N GLU A 180 -69.99 43.03 7.13
CA GLU A 180 -70.62 44.21 7.73
C GLU A 180 -71.40 45.03 6.68
N VAL A 181 -70.84 45.19 5.47
CA VAL A 181 -71.56 45.84 4.36
C VAL A 181 -72.82 45.04 4.00
N TYR A 182 -72.75 43.72 3.92
CA TYR A 182 -73.92 42.88 3.66
C TYR A 182 -74.97 42.95 4.79
N ASP A 183 -74.55 42.96 6.04
CA ASP A 183 -75.45 43.09 7.19
C ASP A 183 -76.19 44.44 7.17
N ILE A 184 -75.49 45.53 6.87
CA ILE A 184 -76.12 46.86 6.73
C ILE A 184 -77.12 46.86 5.56
N LEU A 185 -76.73 46.35 4.39
CA LEU A 185 -77.60 46.33 3.21
C LEU A 185 -78.87 45.49 3.41
N ILE A 186 -78.76 44.33 4.08
CA ILE A 186 -79.87 43.40 4.28
C ILE A 186 -80.76 43.82 5.47
N ASN A 187 -80.16 44.16 6.62
CA ASN A 187 -80.89 44.34 7.88
C ASN A 187 -81.18 45.81 8.23
N ARG A 188 -80.55 46.80 7.59
CA ARG A 188 -80.74 48.23 7.90
C ARG A 188 -81.35 49.10 6.79
N VAL A 189 -81.50 48.59 5.57
CA VAL A 189 -82.15 49.32 4.45
C VAL A 189 -83.58 48.80 4.17
N GLY A 190 -84.01 47.74 4.86
CA GLY A 190 -85.33 47.12 4.71
C GLY A 190 -86.43 47.61 5.67
N LEU A 191 -86.25 48.74 6.34
CA LEU A 191 -87.28 49.44 7.13
C LEU A 191 -87.57 50.81 6.50
#